data_AF-A0A7X8W970-F1
#
_entry.id   AF-A0A7X8W970-F1
#
_cell.length_a   1.000
_cell.length_b   1.000
_cell.length_c   1.000
_cell.angle_alpha   90.00
_cell.angle_beta   90.00
_cell.angle_gamma   90.00
#
_symmetry.space_group_name_H-M   'P 1'
#
loop_
_entity.id
_entity.type
_entity.pdbx_description
1 polymer ?
#
loop_
_entity_poly.entity_id
_entity_poly.type
_entity_poly.pdbx_seq_one_letter_code
_entity_poly.pdbx_strand_id
1 'polypeptide(L)'
;AQIVNEKYVQGTPLYKQGKYWECFGVNLTRQTMSNWLLYAVSHHLEPIYNNLCQQILKHEVLHTDETVLQVLHEEGKSPQSKSYMWLYRTSGDSENAIVIYQYERDRKQIRPQTFLEPFQGYLHCDGYTAYHNLPASITYIGCWAHMKRRLVDAKKALSKNAPVNNLIEEMLNYVEQLFMYEKSLKDKPPDERYEKRLLYEKPIAETFFKRMAEIDVSEKSYFGKARHYALGQKKYLMNFFLDSRLELSNNRAERSIKPFVISRKNFLFANTPKGASGSAIYFSLVETCKENGIDPYAYLVFALKQSAYLQTKGKPEKIADLTPDYFKKHNNSN
;
A
#
# COMPACT_ATOMS: atom_id res chain seq x y z
N ALA A 1 -19.00 -3.53 -15.32
CA ALA A 1 -18.21 -2.30 -15.06
C ALA A 1 -18.88 -1.37 -14.04
N GLN A 2 -20.13 -0.91 -14.26
CA GLN A 2 -20.77 0.09 -13.39
C GLN A 2 -20.83 -0.29 -11.89
N ILE A 3 -21.32 -1.50 -11.56
CA ILE A 3 -21.37 -2.00 -10.18
C ILE A 3 -19.99 -1.98 -9.51
N VAL A 4 -18.94 -2.33 -10.27
CA VAL A 4 -17.54 -2.33 -9.81
C VAL A 4 -17.08 -0.90 -9.55
N ASN A 5 -17.33 0.01 -10.48
CA ASN A 5 -16.94 1.41 -10.35
C ASN A 5 -17.59 2.05 -9.11
N GLU A 6 -18.91 1.91 -8.95
CA GLU A 6 -19.60 2.43 -7.78
C GLU A 6 -19.06 1.83 -6.46
N LYS A 7 -18.77 0.52 -6.43
CA LYS A 7 -18.32 -0.13 -5.19
C LYS A 7 -16.86 0.16 -4.85
N TYR A 8 -15.96 0.06 -5.81
CA TYR A 8 -14.51 0.02 -5.61
C TYR A 8 -13.82 1.34 -5.96
N VAL A 9 -14.45 2.21 -6.76
CA VAL A 9 -13.96 3.57 -7.00
C VAL A 9 -14.67 4.56 -6.06
N GLN A 10 -16.00 4.48 -5.97
CA GLN A 10 -16.81 5.44 -5.18
C GLN A 10 -17.11 4.98 -3.75
N GLY A 11 -16.83 3.72 -3.41
CA GLY A 11 -17.08 3.18 -2.07
C GLY A 11 -18.57 2.95 -1.75
N THR A 12 -19.44 2.87 -2.76
CA THR A 12 -20.89 2.66 -2.60
C THR A 12 -21.21 1.17 -2.39
N PRO A 13 -21.70 0.75 -1.21
CA PRO A 13 -22.01 -0.65 -0.94
C PRO A 13 -23.20 -1.15 -1.77
N LEU A 14 -23.21 -2.45 -2.09
CA LEU A 14 -24.19 -3.06 -3.01
C LEU A 14 -25.65 -2.80 -2.63
N TYR A 15 -26.00 -2.72 -1.34
CA TYR A 15 -27.39 -2.44 -0.96
C TYR A 15 -27.83 -1.03 -1.36
N LYS A 16 -26.92 -0.04 -1.36
CA LYS A 16 -27.23 1.32 -1.81
C LYS A 16 -27.36 1.35 -3.33
N GLN A 17 -26.52 0.61 -4.04
CA GLN A 17 -26.66 0.46 -5.50
C GLN A 17 -28.01 -0.18 -5.85
N GLY A 18 -28.41 -1.25 -5.17
CA GLY A 18 -29.72 -1.89 -5.39
C GLY A 18 -30.88 -0.91 -5.26
N LYS A 19 -30.90 -0.12 -4.18
CA LYS A 19 -31.90 0.94 -3.98
C LYS A 19 -31.88 2.01 -5.08
N TYR A 20 -30.68 2.38 -5.56
CA TYR A 20 -30.55 3.34 -6.66
C TYR A 20 -31.16 2.78 -7.95
N TRP A 21 -30.91 1.51 -8.28
CA TRP A 21 -31.48 0.87 -9.47
C TRP A 21 -33.00 0.65 -9.38
N GLU A 22 -33.52 0.40 -8.18
CA GLU A 22 -34.96 0.33 -7.93
C GLU A 22 -35.69 1.64 -8.31
N CYS A 23 -35.05 2.80 -8.13
CA CYS A 23 -35.60 4.10 -8.58
C CYS A 23 -35.84 4.17 -10.10
N PHE A 24 -35.17 3.34 -10.88
CA PHE A 24 -35.34 3.21 -12.33
C PHE A 24 -36.17 1.99 -12.73
N GLY A 25 -36.86 1.34 -11.77
CA GLY A 25 -37.66 0.15 -12.02
C GLY A 25 -36.85 -1.13 -12.21
N VAL A 26 -35.54 -1.12 -11.94
CA VAL A 26 -34.67 -2.29 -12.10
C VAL A 26 -34.40 -2.93 -10.74
N ASN A 27 -34.95 -4.12 -10.52
CA ASN A 27 -34.74 -4.88 -9.28
C ASN A 27 -33.41 -5.65 -9.30
N LEU A 28 -32.34 -5.03 -8.81
CA LEU A 28 -31.03 -5.66 -8.64
C LEU A 28 -30.76 -5.99 -7.17
N THR A 29 -30.94 -7.26 -6.80
CA THR A 29 -30.65 -7.71 -5.44
C THR A 29 -29.14 -7.69 -5.14
N ARG A 30 -28.80 -7.53 -3.85
CA ARG A 30 -27.42 -7.68 -3.37
C ARG A 30 -26.78 -9.01 -3.79
N GLN A 31 -27.55 -10.10 -3.73
CA GLN A 31 -27.08 -11.43 -4.04
C GLN A 31 -26.70 -11.52 -5.53
N THR A 32 -27.57 -11.03 -6.40
CA THR A 32 -27.33 -10.98 -7.85
C THR A 32 -26.06 -10.21 -8.17
N MET A 33 -25.92 -8.99 -7.66
CA MET A 33 -24.72 -8.16 -7.90
C MET A 33 -23.45 -8.81 -7.33
N SER A 34 -23.53 -9.40 -6.13
CA SER A 34 -22.39 -10.11 -5.54
C SER A 34 -21.97 -11.32 -6.39
N ASN A 35 -22.94 -12.08 -6.89
CA ASN A 35 -22.68 -13.23 -7.77
C ASN A 35 -22.02 -12.79 -9.08
N TRP A 36 -22.49 -11.70 -9.71
CA TRP A 36 -21.85 -11.15 -10.90
C TRP A 36 -20.43 -10.68 -10.66
N LEU A 37 -20.19 -10.00 -9.53
CA LEU A 37 -18.84 -9.56 -9.17
C LEU A 37 -17.89 -10.75 -9.00
N LEU A 38 -18.34 -11.81 -8.32
CA LEU A 38 -17.53 -13.01 -8.12
C LEU A 38 -17.34 -13.81 -9.42
N TYR A 39 -18.36 -13.89 -10.27
CA TYR A 39 -18.26 -14.52 -11.57
C TYR A 39 -17.24 -13.83 -12.46
N ALA A 40 -17.27 -12.49 -12.51
CA ALA A 40 -16.32 -11.71 -13.28
C ALA A 40 -14.89 -11.87 -12.77
N VAL A 41 -14.70 -11.97 -11.45
CA VAL A 41 -13.39 -12.29 -10.88
C VAL A 41 -12.89 -13.63 -11.39
N SER A 42 -13.64 -14.72 -11.17
CA SER A 42 -13.16 -16.07 -11.45
C SER A 42 -13.01 -16.40 -12.93
N HIS A 43 -13.76 -15.73 -13.81
CA HIS A 43 -13.72 -16.03 -15.25
C HIS A 43 -12.90 -15.02 -16.06
N HIS A 44 -12.75 -13.78 -15.60
CA HIS A 44 -12.18 -12.71 -16.43
C HIS A 44 -11.00 -11.97 -15.79
N LEU A 45 -11.03 -11.72 -14.48
CA LEU A 45 -10.08 -10.78 -13.86
C LEU A 45 -8.94 -11.44 -13.11
N GLU A 46 -9.15 -12.66 -12.59
CA GLU A 46 -8.13 -13.39 -11.83
C GLU A 46 -6.85 -13.67 -12.64
N PRO A 47 -6.89 -14.06 -13.94
CA PRO A 47 -5.66 -14.20 -14.74
C PRO A 47 -4.87 -12.89 -14.86
N ILE A 48 -5.55 -11.75 -15.00
CA ILE A 48 -4.90 -10.43 -15.10
C ILE A 48 -4.25 -10.07 -13.77
N TYR A 49 -4.96 -10.26 -12.66
CA TYR A 49 -4.45 -10.03 -11.32
C TYR A 49 -3.21 -10.90 -11.02
N ASN A 50 -3.27 -12.19 -11.35
CA ASN A 50 -2.16 -13.11 -11.15
C ASN A 50 -0.92 -12.68 -11.97
N ASN A 51 -1.11 -12.19 -13.20
CA ASN A 51 -0.02 -11.62 -13.99
C ASN A 51 0.58 -10.38 -13.30
N LEU A 52 -0.25 -9.47 -12.80
CA LEU A 52 0.24 -8.30 -12.05
C LEU A 52 1.01 -8.70 -10.77
N CYS A 53 0.56 -9.74 -10.05
CA CYS A 53 1.29 -10.30 -8.91
C CYS A 53 2.66 -10.86 -9.31
N GLN A 54 2.80 -11.46 -10.49
CA GLN A 54 4.11 -11.90 -10.99
C GLN A 54 4.98 -10.74 -11.47
N GLN A 55 4.38 -9.72 -12.09
CA GLN A 55 5.11 -8.55 -12.60
C GLN A 55 5.68 -7.70 -11.47
N ILE A 56 4.90 -7.44 -10.41
CA ILE A 56 5.36 -6.61 -9.28
C ILE A 56 6.61 -7.19 -8.61
N LEU A 57 6.73 -8.52 -8.55
CA LEU A 57 7.87 -9.20 -7.92
C LEU A 57 9.17 -9.10 -8.75
N LYS A 58 9.10 -8.63 -9.99
CA LYS A 58 10.27 -8.37 -10.86
C LYS A 58 10.86 -6.97 -10.66
N HIS A 59 10.19 -6.10 -9.93
CA HIS A 59 10.74 -4.79 -9.58
C HIS A 59 11.79 -4.93 -8.48
N GLU A 60 12.60 -3.90 -8.29
CA GLU A 60 13.65 -3.88 -7.26
C GLU A 60 13.28 -3.05 -6.03
N VAL A 61 12.27 -2.17 -6.13
CA VAL A 61 11.84 -1.31 -5.03
C VAL A 61 10.33 -1.38 -4.87
N LEU A 62 9.90 -1.88 -3.72
CA LEU A 62 8.50 -2.02 -3.35
C LEU A 62 8.17 -1.27 -2.06
N HIS A 63 6.89 -1.02 -1.88
CA HIS A 63 6.30 -0.55 -0.64
C HIS A 63 5.21 -1.53 -0.20
N THR A 64 5.09 -1.72 1.11
CA THR A 64 4.06 -2.56 1.70
C THR A 64 3.39 -1.89 2.90
N ASP A 65 2.11 -2.18 3.10
CA ASP A 65 1.32 -1.77 4.26
C ASP A 65 0.19 -2.80 4.46
N GLU A 66 -0.48 -2.77 5.59
CA GLU A 66 -1.61 -3.64 5.84
C GLU A 66 -2.69 -3.00 6.72
N THR A 67 -3.93 -3.43 6.53
CA THR A 67 -5.05 -2.95 7.32
C THR A 67 -6.02 -4.05 7.69
N VAL A 68 -6.73 -3.85 8.79
CA VAL A 68 -7.64 -4.86 9.34
C VAL A 68 -8.89 -5.03 8.46
N LEU A 69 -9.38 -6.25 8.34
CA LEU A 69 -10.66 -6.58 7.74
C LEU A 69 -11.38 -7.59 8.63
N GLN A 70 -12.69 -7.47 8.78
CA GLN A 70 -13.52 -8.54 9.35
C GLN A 70 -14.16 -9.34 8.22
N VAL A 71 -14.15 -10.66 8.38
CA VAL A 71 -14.77 -11.61 7.45
C VAL A 71 -15.72 -12.49 8.26
N LEU A 72 -17.02 -12.40 7.96
CA LEU A 72 -18.04 -12.95 8.85
C LEU A 72 -18.08 -14.48 8.85
N HIS A 73 -17.95 -15.10 7.68
CA HIS A 73 -18.06 -16.54 7.50
C HIS A 73 -16.71 -17.15 7.11
N GLU A 74 -15.72 -16.98 7.99
CA GLU A 74 -14.41 -17.58 7.85
C GLU A 74 -14.32 -18.85 8.70
N GLU A 75 -14.02 -19.99 8.07
CA GLU A 75 -13.99 -21.29 8.74
C GLU A 75 -13.00 -21.31 9.92
N GLY A 76 -13.45 -21.73 11.10
CA GLY A 76 -12.61 -21.81 12.30
C GLY A 76 -12.31 -20.46 12.95
N LYS A 77 -13.01 -19.37 12.60
CA LYS A 77 -12.89 -18.06 13.26
C LYS A 77 -14.25 -17.47 13.58
N SER A 78 -14.30 -16.68 14.65
CA SER A 78 -15.50 -15.90 14.98
C SER A 78 -15.67 -14.73 13.99
N PRO A 79 -16.90 -14.25 13.74
CA PRO A 79 -17.14 -13.12 12.83
C PRO A 79 -16.42 -11.81 13.21
N GLN A 80 -16.09 -11.62 14.50
CA GLN A 80 -15.39 -10.45 15.02
C GLN A 80 -13.86 -10.56 14.89
N SER A 81 -13.35 -11.74 14.52
CA SER A 81 -11.93 -12.00 14.37
C SER A 81 -11.31 -11.08 13.32
N LYS A 82 -10.06 -10.68 13.57
CA LYS A 82 -9.30 -9.86 12.63
C LYS A 82 -8.72 -10.75 11.53
N SER A 83 -9.00 -10.36 10.30
CA SER A 83 -8.26 -10.73 9.10
C SER A 83 -7.64 -9.45 8.53
N TYR A 84 -6.88 -9.54 7.45
CA TYR A 84 -6.06 -8.42 6.96
C TYR A 84 -6.16 -8.29 5.46
N MET A 85 -6.05 -7.05 5.01
CA MET A 85 -5.80 -6.70 3.62
C MET A 85 -4.39 -6.12 3.55
N TRP A 86 -3.51 -6.87 2.93
CA TRP A 86 -2.14 -6.49 2.65
C TRP A 86 -2.09 -5.71 1.34
N LEU A 87 -1.18 -4.75 1.27
CA LEU A 87 -0.94 -3.94 0.10
C LEU A 87 0.54 -4.07 -0.27
N TYR A 88 0.81 -4.37 -1.53
CA TYR A 88 2.15 -4.27 -2.13
C TYR A 88 2.06 -3.34 -3.32
N ARG A 89 3.02 -2.45 -3.48
CA ARG A 89 3.08 -1.60 -4.68
C ARG A 89 4.48 -1.24 -5.09
N THR A 90 4.62 -0.91 -6.37
CA THR A 90 5.85 -0.32 -6.90
C THR A 90 6.10 1.07 -6.29
N SER A 91 7.37 1.45 -6.25
CA SER A 91 7.90 2.77 -5.90
C SER A 91 7.62 3.84 -6.97
N GLY A 92 8.03 5.08 -6.68
CA GLY A 92 7.82 6.23 -7.56
C GLY A 92 8.66 6.28 -8.83
N ASP A 93 9.75 5.52 -8.91
CA ASP A 93 10.59 5.41 -10.10
C ASP A 93 10.03 4.45 -11.16
N SER A 94 9.00 3.66 -10.83
CA SER A 94 8.39 2.75 -11.79
C SER A 94 7.59 3.52 -12.85
N GLU A 95 7.90 3.30 -14.14
CA GLU A 95 7.14 3.86 -15.26
C GLU A 95 5.68 3.39 -15.26
N ASN A 96 5.48 2.11 -14.94
CA ASN A 96 4.16 1.49 -14.82
C ASN A 96 3.94 1.11 -13.36
N ALA A 97 3.05 1.84 -12.70
CA ALA A 97 2.76 1.57 -11.30
C ALA A 97 1.94 0.28 -11.18
N ILE A 98 2.25 -0.59 -10.22
CA ILE A 98 1.41 -1.75 -9.89
C ILE A 98 1.01 -1.66 -8.43
N VAL A 99 -0.27 -1.89 -8.15
CA VAL A 99 -0.84 -1.92 -6.79
C VAL A 99 -1.58 -3.25 -6.61
N ILE A 100 -1.11 -4.06 -5.67
CA ILE A 100 -1.66 -5.36 -5.32
C ILE A 100 -2.23 -5.30 -3.91
N TYR A 101 -3.49 -5.69 -3.79
CA TYR A 101 -4.16 -5.97 -2.54
C TYR A 101 -4.28 -7.48 -2.40
N GLN A 102 -3.94 -8.01 -1.21
CA GLN A 102 -4.05 -9.43 -0.90
C GLN A 102 -4.78 -9.62 0.42
N TYR A 103 -5.87 -10.38 0.35
CA TYR A 103 -6.61 -10.78 1.54
C TYR A 103 -5.88 -11.91 2.26
N GLU A 104 -5.67 -11.76 3.56
CA GLU A 104 -5.07 -12.78 4.40
C GLU A 104 -5.83 -12.98 5.71
N ARG A 105 -5.80 -14.21 6.19
CA ARG A 105 -6.55 -14.64 7.37
C ARG A 105 -5.94 -14.15 8.69
N ASP A 106 -4.71 -13.65 8.69
CA ASP A 106 -4.04 -13.16 9.89
C ASP A 106 -2.95 -12.12 9.53
N ARG A 107 -2.28 -11.58 10.56
CA ARG A 107 -1.16 -10.64 10.42
C ARG A 107 0.20 -11.32 10.59
N LYS A 108 0.28 -12.63 10.37
CA LYS A 108 1.52 -13.37 10.64
C LYS A 108 2.59 -13.03 9.61
N GLN A 109 3.85 -13.10 10.03
CA GLN A 109 5.02 -12.86 9.18
C GLN A 109 5.06 -13.75 7.94
N ILE A 110 4.51 -14.97 8.04
CA ILE A 110 4.45 -15.92 6.92
C ILE A 110 3.71 -15.35 5.71
N ARG A 111 2.76 -14.43 5.90
CA ARG A 111 1.96 -13.86 4.81
C ARG A 111 2.80 -13.06 3.82
N PRO A 112 3.51 -11.99 4.23
CA PRO A 112 4.41 -11.29 3.34
C PRO A 112 5.59 -12.15 2.91
N GLN A 113 6.10 -13.06 3.75
CA GLN A 113 7.17 -13.98 3.35
C GLN A 113 6.78 -14.86 2.16
N THR A 114 5.56 -15.41 2.15
CA THR A 114 5.08 -16.24 1.03
C THR A 114 4.88 -15.43 -0.24
N PHE A 115 4.31 -14.23 -0.16
CA PHE A 115 4.11 -13.39 -1.35
C PHE A 115 5.43 -12.89 -1.94
N LEU A 116 6.38 -12.52 -1.08
CA LEU A 116 7.67 -11.93 -1.47
C LEU A 116 8.79 -12.97 -1.64
N GLU A 117 8.49 -14.27 -1.61
CA GLU A 117 9.50 -15.33 -1.73
C GLU A 117 10.43 -15.18 -2.96
N PRO A 118 9.94 -14.87 -4.16
CA PRO A 118 10.82 -14.66 -5.33
C PRO A 118 11.39 -13.25 -5.43
N PHE A 119 11.00 -12.32 -4.55
CA PHE A 119 11.40 -10.92 -4.62
C PHE A 119 12.80 -10.69 -4.05
N GLN A 120 13.58 -9.86 -4.74
CA GLN A 120 14.90 -9.44 -4.34
C GLN A 120 15.03 -7.93 -4.54
N GLY A 121 15.48 -7.21 -3.52
CA GLY A 121 15.58 -5.75 -3.58
C GLY A 121 15.15 -5.06 -2.29
N TYR A 122 14.57 -3.88 -2.42
CA TYR A 122 14.25 -2.98 -1.32
C TYR A 122 12.76 -2.97 -1.01
N LEU A 123 12.38 -3.12 0.26
CA LEU A 123 10.99 -3.10 0.70
C LEU A 123 10.78 -2.00 1.76
N HIS A 124 10.02 -0.97 1.41
CA HIS A 124 9.58 0.06 2.34
C HIS A 124 8.38 -0.41 3.15
N CYS A 125 8.40 -0.17 4.45
CA CYS A 125 7.27 -0.45 5.32
C CYS A 125 7.24 0.49 6.54
N ASP A 126 6.12 0.48 7.27
CA ASP A 126 6.14 0.98 8.64
C ASP A 126 6.97 0.03 9.53
N GLY A 127 7.48 0.53 10.66
CA GLY A 127 8.42 -0.19 11.56
C GLY A 127 7.85 -1.42 12.26
N TYR A 128 6.90 -2.14 11.65
CA TYR A 128 6.33 -3.36 12.19
C TYR A 128 7.37 -4.49 12.18
N THR A 129 7.58 -5.08 13.36
CA THR A 129 8.58 -6.12 13.59
C THR A 129 8.36 -7.36 12.73
N ALA A 130 7.17 -7.54 12.14
CA ALA A 130 6.91 -8.66 11.24
C ALA A 130 7.86 -8.71 10.03
N TYR A 131 8.32 -7.56 9.57
CA TYR A 131 9.15 -7.44 8.39
C TYR A 131 10.65 -7.53 8.69
N HIS A 132 11.05 -7.67 9.96
CA HIS A 132 12.46 -7.80 10.33
C HIS A 132 13.04 -9.19 10.04
N ASN A 133 12.19 -10.20 9.82
CA ASN A 133 12.58 -11.58 9.52
C ASN A 133 12.34 -11.95 8.05
N LEU A 134 12.44 -10.99 7.14
CA LEU A 134 12.38 -11.28 5.70
C LEU A 134 13.67 -11.96 5.23
N PRO A 135 13.61 -12.71 4.10
CA PRO A 135 14.80 -13.28 3.48
C PRO A 135 15.93 -12.27 3.30
N ALA A 136 17.18 -12.74 3.35
CA ALA A 136 18.36 -11.89 3.19
C ALA A 136 18.45 -11.16 1.84
N SER A 137 17.70 -11.63 0.83
CA SER A 137 17.55 -10.96 -0.46
C SER A 137 16.74 -9.65 -0.39
N ILE A 138 16.05 -9.39 0.72
CA ILE A 138 15.19 -8.22 0.90
C ILE A 138 15.82 -7.25 1.90
N THR A 139 16.18 -6.06 1.41
CA THR A 139 16.65 -4.95 2.24
C THR A 139 15.46 -4.11 2.70
N TYR A 140 15.14 -4.22 3.98
CA TYR A 140 14.05 -3.45 4.59
C TYR A 140 14.42 -1.96 4.73
N ILE A 141 13.51 -1.07 4.29
CA ILE A 141 13.66 0.39 4.37
C ILE A 141 12.66 0.95 5.39
N GLY A 142 13.19 1.61 6.42
CA GLY A 142 12.41 2.23 7.47
C GLY A 142 11.75 3.54 7.03
N CYS A 143 10.63 3.90 7.67
CA CYS A 143 9.87 5.10 7.34
C CYS A 143 10.16 6.27 8.31
N TRP A 144 10.83 7.32 7.84
CA TRP A 144 11.08 8.52 8.64
C TRP A 144 9.82 9.32 8.95
N ALA A 145 8.74 9.18 8.16
CA ALA A 145 7.46 9.81 8.49
C ALA A 145 6.84 9.21 9.78
N HIS A 146 7.05 7.91 10.02
CA HIS A 146 6.66 7.27 11.27
C HIS A 146 7.53 7.74 12.44
N MET A 147 8.85 7.91 12.23
CA MET A 147 9.72 8.53 13.22
C MET A 147 9.24 9.95 13.57
N LYS A 148 8.94 10.78 12.56
CA LYS A 148 8.37 12.13 12.76
C LYS A 148 7.07 12.09 13.55
N ARG A 149 6.14 11.21 13.20
CA ARG A 149 4.84 11.07 13.89
C ARG A 149 5.03 10.80 15.38
N ARG A 150 5.96 9.91 15.75
CA ARG A 150 6.26 9.62 17.16
C ARG A 150 6.81 10.82 17.93
N LEU A 151 7.67 11.62 17.30
CA LEU A 151 8.17 12.85 17.91
C LEU A 151 7.06 13.90 18.06
N VAL A 152 6.19 14.05 17.07
CA VAL A 152 5.01 14.93 17.15
C VAL A 152 4.06 14.49 18.26
N ASP A 153 3.78 13.19 18.38
CA ASP A 153 2.93 12.65 19.45
C ASP A 153 3.56 12.87 20.82
N ALA A 154 4.89 12.72 20.92
CA ALA A 154 5.62 13.07 22.14
C ALA A 154 5.52 14.56 22.47
N LYS A 155 5.63 15.45 21.50
CA LYS A 155 5.43 16.90 21.69
C LYS A 155 4.02 17.23 22.18
N LYS A 156 2.99 16.62 21.58
CA LYS A 156 1.59 16.83 21.96
C LYS A 156 1.26 16.36 23.38
N ALA A 157 1.97 15.36 23.87
CA ALA A 157 1.76 14.81 25.21
C ALA A 157 2.40 15.66 26.33
N LEU A 158 3.21 16.66 26.00
CA LEU A 158 3.88 17.52 26.98
C LEU A 158 3.08 18.77 27.32
N SER A 159 3.29 19.28 28.54
CA SER A 159 2.97 20.67 28.87
C SER A 159 3.95 21.61 28.16
N LYS A 160 3.49 22.79 27.74
CA LYS A 160 4.26 23.75 26.91
C LYS A 160 5.61 24.18 27.50
N ASN A 161 5.83 23.99 28.80
CA ASN A 161 7.04 24.42 29.53
C ASN A 161 7.89 23.26 30.07
N ALA A 162 7.66 22.02 29.61
CA ALA A 162 8.45 20.89 30.06
C ALA A 162 9.91 21.03 29.57
N PRO A 163 10.94 20.83 30.44
CA PRO A 163 12.35 20.94 30.05
C PRO A 163 12.76 20.09 28.84
N VAL A 164 12.07 18.96 28.64
CA VAL A 164 12.29 18.03 27.52
C VAL A 164 11.76 18.54 26.18
N ASN A 165 10.95 19.61 26.14
CA ASN A 165 10.39 20.14 24.89
C ASN A 165 11.49 20.56 23.90
N ASN A 166 12.55 21.21 24.38
CA ASN A 166 13.67 21.65 23.53
C ASN A 166 14.37 20.47 22.85
N LEU A 167 14.50 19.33 23.54
CA LEU A 167 15.08 18.11 22.97
C LEU A 167 14.17 17.52 21.88
N ILE A 168 12.85 17.49 22.09
CA ILE A 168 11.91 17.01 21.07
C ILE A 168 11.93 17.92 19.84
N GLU A 169 11.98 19.24 20.04
CA GLU A 169 12.08 20.22 18.96
C GLU A 169 13.40 20.07 18.18
N GLU A 170 14.52 19.88 18.86
CA GLU A 170 15.81 19.56 18.23
C GLU A 170 15.68 18.31 17.34
N MET A 171 15.09 17.24 17.87
CA MET A 171 14.92 15.98 17.12
C MET A 171 13.96 16.12 15.94
N LEU A 172 12.87 16.89 16.10
CA LEU A 172 11.96 17.20 15.00
C LEU A 172 12.65 18.00 13.91
N ASN A 173 13.48 18.98 14.29
CA ASN A 173 14.21 19.82 13.35
C ASN A 173 15.16 19.01 12.45
N TYR A 174 15.87 18.02 13.00
CA TYR A 174 16.69 17.13 12.15
C TYR A 174 15.84 16.38 11.13
N VAL A 175 14.72 15.78 11.55
CA VAL A 175 13.84 15.05 10.64
C VAL A 175 13.21 15.98 9.60
N GLU A 176 12.86 17.20 9.98
CA GLU A 176 12.32 18.22 9.07
C GLU A 176 13.32 18.66 8.02
N GLN A 177 14.59 18.83 8.39
CA GLN A 177 15.66 19.10 7.44
C GLN A 177 15.78 17.97 6.40
N LEU A 178 15.70 16.71 6.81
CA LEU A 178 15.70 15.57 5.85
C LEU A 178 14.56 15.69 4.84
N PHE A 179 13.33 15.96 5.30
CA PHE A 179 12.19 16.14 4.39
C PHE A 179 12.31 17.39 3.49
N MET A 180 12.94 18.46 3.97
CA MET A 180 13.18 19.68 3.19
C MET A 180 14.20 19.44 2.08
N TYR A 181 15.32 18.78 2.40
CA TYR A 181 16.32 18.42 1.40
C TYR A 181 15.73 17.47 0.36
N GLU A 182 15.03 16.41 0.77
CA GLU A 182 14.46 15.45 -0.19
C GLU A 182 13.44 16.12 -1.12
N LYS A 183 12.66 17.08 -0.61
CA LYS A 183 11.77 17.91 -1.45
C LYS A 183 12.55 18.75 -2.46
N SER A 184 13.68 19.31 -2.07
CA SER A 184 14.56 20.11 -2.96
C SER A 184 15.29 19.28 -4.01
N LEU A 185 15.47 17.98 -3.76
CA LEU A 185 16.15 17.04 -4.65
C LEU A 185 15.19 16.28 -5.59
N LYS A 186 13.88 16.45 -5.42
CA LYS A 186 12.85 15.66 -6.12
C LYS A 186 13.01 15.62 -7.65
N ASP A 187 13.33 16.75 -8.26
CA ASP A 187 13.40 16.90 -9.73
C ASP A 187 14.86 16.79 -10.25
N LYS A 188 15.79 16.35 -9.41
CA LYS A 188 17.20 16.14 -9.78
C LYS A 188 17.40 14.77 -10.43
N PRO A 189 18.38 14.64 -11.34
CA PRO A 189 18.79 13.33 -11.86
C PRO A 189 19.15 12.36 -10.72
N PRO A 190 18.94 11.04 -10.90
CA PRO A 190 19.21 10.03 -9.87
C PRO A 190 20.60 10.14 -9.23
N ASP A 191 21.64 10.35 -10.02
CA ASP A 191 23.03 10.43 -9.53
C ASP A 191 23.27 11.70 -8.72
N GLU A 192 22.83 12.87 -9.20
CA GLU A 192 22.94 14.14 -8.46
C GLU A 192 22.15 14.07 -7.14
N ARG A 193 20.95 13.45 -7.16
CA ARG A 193 20.15 13.21 -5.96
C ARG A 193 20.91 12.32 -4.96
N TYR A 194 21.52 11.24 -5.43
CA TYR A 194 22.28 10.32 -4.57
C TYR A 194 23.47 11.00 -3.91
N GLU A 195 24.30 11.69 -4.67
CA GLU A 195 25.47 12.41 -4.16
C GLU A 195 25.09 13.46 -3.12
N LYS A 196 24.06 14.28 -3.40
CA LYS A 196 23.58 15.30 -2.47
C LYS A 196 22.96 14.70 -1.21
N ARG A 197 22.25 13.59 -1.33
CA ARG A 197 21.72 12.83 -0.20
C ARG A 197 22.84 12.35 0.72
N LEU A 198 23.94 11.81 0.16
CA LEU A 198 25.09 11.40 0.96
C LEU A 198 25.84 12.59 1.58
N LEU A 199 25.95 13.71 0.87
CA LEU A 199 26.69 14.89 1.33
C LEU A 199 25.94 15.68 2.41
N TYR A 200 24.62 15.87 2.26
CA TYR A 200 23.83 16.76 3.11
C TYR A 200 22.89 16.03 4.07
N GLU A 201 22.15 15.02 3.61
CA GLU A 201 21.12 14.37 4.42
C GLU A 201 21.69 13.30 5.35
N LYS A 202 22.65 12.49 4.88
CA LYS A 202 23.23 11.41 5.69
C LYS A 202 23.90 11.92 6.98
N PRO A 203 24.70 13.00 6.98
CA PRO A 203 25.27 13.54 8.22
C PRO A 203 24.21 14.04 9.21
N ILE A 204 23.08 14.57 8.72
CA ILE A 204 21.95 14.99 9.55
C ILE A 204 21.33 13.78 10.25
N ALA A 205 21.08 12.69 9.51
CA ALA A 205 20.55 11.46 10.08
C ALA A 205 21.52 10.83 11.10
N GLU A 206 22.81 10.81 10.80
CA GLU A 206 23.85 10.32 11.73
C GLU A 206 23.89 11.14 13.03
N THR A 207 23.81 12.47 12.92
CA THR A 207 23.75 13.39 14.05
C THR A 207 22.47 13.16 14.88
N PHE A 208 21.32 13.02 14.22
CA PHE A 208 20.06 12.67 14.88
C PHE A 208 20.20 11.40 15.73
N PHE A 209 20.79 10.33 15.18
CA PHE A 209 20.96 9.08 15.93
C PHE A 209 21.98 9.19 17.05
N LYS A 210 23.06 9.95 16.87
CA LYS A 210 24.03 10.23 17.94
C LYS A 210 23.33 10.94 19.10
N ARG A 211 22.57 12.00 18.81
CA ARG A 211 21.81 12.75 19.83
C ARG A 211 20.75 11.89 20.50
N MET A 212 20.00 11.09 19.74
CA MET A 212 19.04 10.14 20.32
C MET A 212 19.69 9.15 21.30
N ALA A 213 20.92 8.71 21.04
CA ALA A 213 21.64 7.80 21.94
C ALA A 213 22.04 8.48 23.26
N GLU A 214 22.43 9.76 23.22
CA GLU A 214 22.87 10.56 24.37
C GLU A 214 21.72 11.02 25.29
N ILE A 215 20.49 11.10 24.77
CA ILE A 215 19.32 11.57 25.53
C ILE A 215 18.94 10.56 26.62
N ASP A 216 18.92 11.03 27.88
CA ASP A 216 18.41 10.28 29.03
C ASP A 216 16.98 10.74 29.38
N VAL A 217 16.00 9.86 29.15
CA VAL A 217 14.59 10.12 29.41
C VAL A 217 13.89 8.84 29.82
N SER A 218 12.83 8.98 30.63
CA SER A 218 12.00 7.84 31.04
C SER A 218 11.46 7.07 29.83
N GLU A 219 11.74 5.77 29.78
CA GLU A 219 11.27 4.87 28.71
C GLU A 219 9.74 4.82 28.58
N LYS A 220 9.03 5.05 29.68
CA LYS A 220 7.56 5.04 29.71
C LYS A 220 6.94 6.30 29.08
N SER A 221 7.71 7.39 29.00
CA SER A 221 7.26 8.64 28.37
C SER A 221 7.07 8.46 26.86
N TYR A 222 6.26 9.31 26.24
CA TYR A 222 6.11 9.30 24.78
C TYR A 222 7.43 9.56 24.06
N PHE A 223 8.30 10.42 24.61
CA PHE A 223 9.62 10.66 24.03
C PHE A 223 10.57 9.48 24.22
N GLY A 224 10.53 8.81 25.37
CA GLY A 224 11.26 7.56 25.60
C GLY A 224 10.87 6.47 24.61
N LYS A 225 9.56 6.32 24.32
CA LYS A 225 9.07 5.41 23.27
C LYS A 225 9.55 5.82 21.87
N ALA A 226 9.59 7.11 21.56
CA ALA A 226 10.11 7.61 20.30
C ALA A 226 11.61 7.33 20.15
N ARG A 227 12.40 7.57 21.21
CA ARG A 227 13.83 7.25 21.28
C ARG A 227 14.08 5.75 21.10
N HIS A 228 13.34 4.91 21.83
CA HIS A 228 13.44 3.45 21.69
C HIS A 228 13.18 3.00 20.26
N TYR A 229 12.13 3.54 19.62
CA TYR A 229 11.86 3.29 18.21
C TYR A 229 13.01 3.76 17.31
N ALA A 230 13.52 4.98 17.49
CA ALA A 230 14.63 5.52 16.70
C ALA A 230 15.85 4.59 16.74
N LEU A 231 16.30 4.23 17.94
CA LEU A 231 17.49 3.40 18.12
C LEU A 231 17.30 1.98 17.57
N GLY A 232 16.12 1.37 17.81
CA GLY A 232 15.79 0.04 17.27
C GLY A 232 15.63 0.02 15.75
N GLN A 233 15.27 1.15 15.13
CA GLN A 233 15.06 1.28 13.68
C GLN A 233 16.25 1.90 12.95
N LYS A 234 17.33 2.27 13.65
CA LYS A 234 18.48 2.98 13.07
C LYS A 234 19.00 2.31 11.79
N LYS A 235 19.26 1.00 11.82
CA LYS A 235 19.73 0.23 10.66
C LYS A 235 18.81 0.45 9.45
N TYR A 236 17.51 0.33 9.65
CA TYR A 236 16.51 0.38 8.60
C TYR A 236 16.24 1.79 8.09
N LEU A 237 16.22 2.78 8.97
CA LEU A 237 16.06 4.19 8.60
C LEU A 237 17.28 4.71 7.81
N MET A 238 18.47 4.19 8.11
CA MET A 238 19.70 4.52 7.37
C MET A 238 19.79 3.81 6.02
N ASN A 239 19.04 2.73 5.78
CA ASN A 239 19.04 2.06 4.46
C ASN A 239 18.49 2.95 3.33
N PHE A 240 17.75 4.01 3.65
CA PHE A 240 17.33 5.05 2.69
C PHE A 240 18.51 5.65 1.88
N PHE A 241 19.71 5.65 2.46
CA PHE A 241 20.92 6.18 1.83
C PHE A 241 21.61 5.18 0.88
N LEU A 242 21.08 3.97 0.70
CA LEU A 242 21.70 2.93 -0.14
C LEU A 242 21.48 3.16 -1.63
N ASP A 243 20.34 3.71 -2.02
CA ASP A 243 19.93 3.86 -3.42
C ASP A 243 19.07 5.12 -3.59
N SER A 244 19.27 5.86 -4.68
CA SER A 244 18.56 7.12 -4.93
C SER A 244 17.05 6.93 -5.10
N ARG A 245 16.60 5.78 -5.60
CA ARG A 245 15.19 5.45 -5.87
C ARG A 245 14.36 5.29 -4.59
N LEU A 246 15.03 5.08 -3.45
CA LEU A 246 14.37 4.92 -2.16
C LEU A 246 13.73 6.23 -1.69
N GLU A 247 12.60 6.09 -1.01
CA GLU A 247 11.80 7.20 -0.52
C GLU A 247 11.93 7.32 0.99
N LEU A 248 12.05 8.55 1.49
CA LEU A 248 12.21 8.83 2.92
C LEU A 248 10.99 8.35 3.76
N SER A 249 9.86 8.07 3.11
CA SER A 249 8.62 7.65 3.77
C SER A 249 7.90 6.54 3.01
N ASN A 250 7.13 5.74 3.76
CA ASN A 250 6.19 4.77 3.21
C ASN A 250 4.81 5.38 2.87
N ASN A 251 4.70 6.71 2.77
CA ASN A 251 3.44 7.41 2.51
C ASN A 251 2.77 6.98 1.20
N ARG A 252 3.56 6.43 0.28
CA ARG A 252 3.08 5.86 -0.97
C ARG A 252 2.14 4.67 -0.74
N ALA A 253 2.52 3.69 0.08
CA ALA A 253 1.63 2.60 0.46
C ALA A 253 0.45 3.09 1.31
N GLU A 254 0.69 3.99 2.28
CA GLU A 254 -0.40 4.57 3.10
C GLU A 254 -1.48 5.26 2.24
N ARG A 255 -1.08 5.97 1.18
CA ARG A 255 -2.00 6.58 0.22
C ARG A 255 -2.76 5.52 -0.57
N SER A 256 -2.07 4.49 -1.03
CA SER A 256 -2.69 3.43 -1.82
C SER A 256 -3.60 2.53 -1.00
N ILE A 257 -3.43 2.36 0.32
CA ILE A 257 -4.34 1.54 1.15
C ILE A 257 -5.59 2.33 1.59
N LYS A 258 -5.51 3.67 1.57
CA LYS A 258 -6.56 4.58 2.05
C LYS A 258 -7.90 4.41 1.31
N PRO A 259 -7.97 4.22 -0.02
CA PRO A 259 -9.22 3.90 -0.72
C PRO A 259 -9.96 2.71 -0.12
N PHE A 260 -9.25 1.63 0.20
CA PHE A 260 -9.84 0.48 0.87
C PHE A 260 -10.33 0.84 2.27
N VAL A 261 -9.51 1.54 3.07
CA VAL A 261 -9.88 1.95 4.44
C VAL A 261 -11.15 2.82 4.44
N ILE A 262 -11.26 3.75 3.51
CA ILE A 262 -12.45 4.61 3.36
C ILE A 262 -13.65 3.77 2.94
N SER A 263 -13.51 2.93 1.92
CA SER A 263 -14.58 2.07 1.42
C SER A 263 -15.08 1.10 2.50
N ARG A 264 -14.16 0.55 3.31
CA ARG A 264 -14.47 -0.32 4.45
C ARG A 264 -15.33 0.36 5.49
N LYS A 265 -15.25 1.69 5.68
CA LYS A 265 -16.19 2.40 6.57
C LYS A 265 -17.64 2.35 6.07
N ASN A 266 -17.85 2.13 4.77
CA ASN A 266 -19.18 2.05 4.17
C ASN A 266 -19.73 0.63 4.11
N PHE A 267 -18.88 -0.38 3.83
CA PHE A 267 -19.31 -1.79 3.74
C PHE A 267 -19.06 -2.60 5.02
N LEU A 268 -18.26 -2.07 5.95
CA LEU A 268 -17.90 -2.59 7.29
C LEU A 268 -17.09 -3.90 7.30
N PHE A 269 -17.51 -4.92 6.57
CA PHE A 269 -16.93 -6.26 6.56
C PHE A 269 -17.08 -6.95 5.21
N ALA A 270 -16.33 -8.04 5.00
CA ALA A 270 -16.61 -8.99 3.92
C ALA A 270 -17.48 -10.13 4.45
N ASN A 271 -18.41 -10.64 3.64
CA ASN A 271 -19.28 -11.74 4.05
C ASN A 271 -18.51 -13.07 4.13
N THR A 272 -17.71 -13.37 3.11
CA THR A 272 -16.97 -14.64 2.97
C THR A 272 -15.53 -14.37 2.54
N PRO A 273 -14.60 -15.32 2.76
CA PRO A 273 -13.23 -15.25 2.26
C PRO A 273 -13.17 -15.02 0.74
N LYS A 274 -14.02 -15.70 -0.03
CA LYS A 274 -14.13 -15.50 -1.49
C LYS A 274 -14.51 -14.06 -1.84
N GLY A 275 -15.43 -13.45 -1.09
CA GLY A 275 -15.78 -12.03 -1.25
C GLY A 275 -14.66 -11.06 -0.88
N ALA A 276 -13.85 -11.42 0.12
CA ALA A 276 -12.66 -10.64 0.51
C ALA A 276 -11.58 -10.71 -0.57
N SER A 277 -11.23 -11.90 -1.07
CA SER A 277 -10.26 -12.08 -2.17
C SER A 277 -10.73 -11.40 -3.45
N GLY A 278 -12.01 -11.54 -3.82
CA GLY A 278 -12.56 -10.84 -4.99
C GLY A 278 -12.48 -9.31 -4.84
N SER A 279 -12.70 -8.79 -3.63
CA SER A 279 -12.52 -7.36 -3.37
C SER A 279 -11.06 -6.92 -3.50
N ALA A 280 -10.11 -7.75 -3.05
CA ALA A 280 -8.68 -7.51 -3.21
C ALA A 280 -8.29 -7.38 -4.70
N ILE A 281 -8.79 -8.29 -5.55
CA ILE A 281 -8.59 -8.25 -7.01
C ILE A 281 -9.14 -6.94 -7.60
N TYR A 282 -10.37 -6.55 -7.26
CA TYR A 282 -10.96 -5.31 -7.76
C TYR A 282 -10.18 -4.06 -7.33
N PHE A 283 -9.80 -3.95 -6.06
CA PHE A 283 -9.00 -2.81 -5.59
C PHE A 283 -7.62 -2.79 -6.26
N SER A 284 -6.99 -3.94 -6.49
CA SER A 284 -5.71 -4.02 -7.20
C SER A 284 -5.80 -3.44 -8.61
N LEU A 285 -6.79 -3.88 -9.38
CA LEU A 285 -7.00 -3.41 -10.75
C LEU A 285 -7.37 -1.92 -10.78
N VAL A 286 -8.27 -1.48 -9.91
CA VAL A 286 -8.74 -0.09 -9.84
C VAL A 286 -7.61 0.86 -9.45
N GLU A 287 -6.86 0.56 -8.39
CA GLU A 287 -5.79 1.45 -7.93
C GLU A 287 -4.58 1.41 -8.87
N THR A 288 -4.30 0.27 -9.50
CA THR A 288 -3.32 0.20 -10.60
C THR A 288 -3.73 1.10 -11.77
N CYS A 289 -5.01 1.13 -12.16
CA CYS A 289 -5.47 2.06 -13.20
C CYS A 289 -5.24 3.52 -12.80
N LYS A 290 -5.67 3.90 -11.60
CA LYS A 290 -5.56 5.28 -11.10
C LYS A 290 -4.11 5.78 -11.04
N GLU A 291 -3.20 4.96 -10.53
CA GLU A 291 -1.77 5.30 -10.43
C GLU A 291 -1.10 5.47 -11.82
N ASN A 292 -1.68 4.87 -12.86
CA ASN A 292 -1.21 5.02 -14.24
C ASN A 292 -1.98 6.07 -15.07
N GLY A 293 -2.90 6.82 -14.45
CA GLY A 293 -3.72 7.82 -15.13
C GLY A 293 -4.81 7.24 -16.03
N ILE A 294 -5.21 5.98 -15.80
CA ILE A 294 -6.22 5.27 -16.58
C ILE A 294 -7.58 5.38 -15.88
N ASP A 295 -8.65 5.69 -16.63
CA ASP A 295 -10.02 5.60 -16.12
C ASP A 295 -10.36 4.13 -15.77
N PRO A 296 -10.59 3.79 -14.50
CA PRO A 296 -10.89 2.43 -14.11
C PRO A 296 -12.17 1.88 -14.76
N TYR A 297 -13.15 2.75 -15.06
CA TYR A 297 -14.39 2.31 -15.71
C TYR A 297 -14.11 1.85 -17.14
N ALA A 298 -13.46 2.70 -17.96
CA ALA A 298 -13.08 2.36 -19.32
C ALA A 298 -12.23 1.07 -19.38
N TYR A 299 -11.23 0.95 -18.50
CA TYR A 299 -10.43 -0.26 -18.40
C TYR A 299 -11.26 -1.51 -18.08
N LEU A 300 -12.16 -1.45 -17.10
CA LEU A 300 -13.00 -2.60 -16.73
C LEU A 300 -13.97 -2.99 -17.85
N VAL A 301 -14.50 -2.03 -18.61
CA VAL A 301 -15.31 -2.32 -19.81
C VAL A 301 -14.47 -3.06 -20.85
N PHE A 302 -13.28 -2.55 -21.13
CA PHE A 302 -12.33 -3.17 -22.05
C PHE A 302 -11.97 -4.59 -21.62
N ALA A 303 -11.48 -4.76 -20.39
CA ALA A 303 -10.95 -6.03 -19.89
C ALA A 303 -12.03 -7.12 -19.90
N LEU A 304 -13.26 -6.81 -19.47
CA LEU A 304 -14.36 -7.77 -19.48
C LEU A 304 -14.79 -8.15 -20.90
N LYS A 305 -14.90 -7.18 -21.82
CA LYS A 305 -15.27 -7.46 -23.22
C LYS A 305 -14.21 -8.27 -23.94
N GLN A 306 -12.94 -7.87 -23.82
CA GLN A 306 -11.84 -8.57 -24.48
C GLN A 306 -11.61 -9.95 -23.89
N SER A 307 -11.74 -10.10 -22.56
CA SER A 307 -11.66 -11.40 -21.92
C SER A 307 -12.73 -12.36 -22.45
N ALA A 308 -13.99 -11.93 -22.52
CA ALA A 308 -15.08 -12.73 -23.08
C ALA A 308 -14.81 -13.08 -24.56
N TYR A 309 -14.35 -12.12 -25.36
CA TYR A 309 -13.98 -12.36 -26.75
C TYR A 309 -12.87 -13.41 -26.88
N LEU A 310 -11.79 -13.30 -26.10
CA LEU A 310 -10.69 -14.26 -26.11
C LEU A 310 -11.13 -15.68 -25.73
N GLN A 311 -12.07 -15.81 -24.77
CA GLN A 311 -12.68 -17.10 -24.46
C GLN A 311 -13.43 -17.69 -25.66
N THR A 312 -14.23 -16.89 -26.36
CA THR A 312 -14.97 -17.37 -27.56
C THR A 312 -14.04 -17.77 -28.71
N LYS A 313 -12.81 -17.24 -28.73
CA LYS A 313 -11.77 -17.59 -29.70
C LYS A 313 -10.88 -18.75 -29.26
N GLY A 314 -11.15 -19.36 -28.11
CA GLY A 314 -10.35 -20.45 -27.55
C GLY A 314 -8.94 -20.00 -27.14
N LYS A 315 -8.78 -18.73 -26.73
CA LYS A 315 -7.50 -18.14 -26.31
C LYS A 315 -7.54 -17.59 -24.87
N PRO A 316 -8.04 -18.34 -23.87
CA PRO A 316 -8.17 -17.85 -22.50
C PRO A 316 -6.82 -17.49 -21.86
N GLU A 317 -5.71 -18.06 -22.32
CA GLU A 317 -4.35 -17.75 -21.85
C GLU A 317 -3.97 -16.28 -22.04
N LYS A 318 -4.48 -15.64 -23.10
CA LYS A 318 -4.22 -14.23 -23.41
C LYS A 318 -4.97 -13.25 -22.51
N ILE A 319 -5.90 -13.73 -21.69
CA ILE A 319 -6.62 -12.87 -20.74
C ILE A 319 -5.65 -12.23 -19.76
N ALA A 320 -4.61 -12.96 -19.34
CA ALA A 320 -3.58 -12.47 -18.43
C ALA A 320 -2.89 -11.19 -18.94
N ASP A 321 -2.79 -11.02 -20.26
CA ASP A 321 -2.11 -9.89 -20.90
C ASP A 321 -2.95 -8.60 -20.88
N LEU A 322 -4.24 -8.66 -20.54
CA LEU A 322 -5.16 -7.52 -20.52
C LEU A 322 -4.94 -6.60 -19.30
N THR A 323 -3.69 -6.32 -18.95
CA THR A 323 -3.31 -5.46 -17.82
C THR A 323 -3.66 -3.99 -18.08
N PRO A 324 -3.67 -3.13 -17.04
CA PRO A 324 -3.84 -1.69 -17.23
C PRO A 324 -2.77 -1.08 -18.16
N ASP A 325 -1.51 -1.54 -18.09
CA ASP A 325 -0.45 -1.11 -19.01
C ASP A 325 -0.76 -1.51 -20.46
N TYR A 326 -1.23 -2.74 -20.69
CA TYR A 326 -1.70 -3.16 -22.03
C TYR A 326 -2.79 -2.22 -22.55
N PHE A 327 -3.78 -1.91 -21.71
CA PHE A 327 -4.87 -0.99 -22.07
C PHE A 327 -4.34 0.39 -22.45
N LYS A 328 -3.42 0.95 -21.65
CA LYS A 328 -2.78 2.25 -21.89
C LYS A 328 -2.08 2.30 -23.25
N LYS A 329 -1.31 1.26 -23.59
CA LYS A 329 -0.54 1.17 -24.84
C LYS A 329 -1.42 1.04 -26.09
N HIS A 330 -2.61 0.45 -25.97
CA HIS A 330 -3.47 0.13 -27.13
C HIS A 330 -4.70 1.04 -27.26
N ASN A 331 -4.97 1.92 -26.29
CA ASN A 331 -6.15 2.80 -26.32
C ASN A 331 -5.82 4.30 -26.18
N ASN A 332 -4.57 4.68 -25.87
CA ASN A 332 -4.14 6.09 -25.89
C ASN A 332 -3.60 6.54 -27.28
N SER A 333 -3.84 5.76 -28.33
CA SER A 333 -3.44 6.08 -29.71
C SER A 333 -4.52 6.81 -30.51
N ASN A 334 -5.50 7.45 -29.86
CA ASN A 334 -6.54 8.25 -30.50
C ASN A 334 -6.57 9.66 -29.94
#